data_AF-A0AAD6WPB4-F1
#
_entry.id   AF-A0AAD6WPB4-F1
#
_cell.length_a   1.000
_cell.length_b   1.000
_cell.length_c   1.000
_cell.angle_alpha   90.00
_cell.angle_beta   90.00
_cell.angle_gamma   90.00
#
_symmetry.space_group_name_H-M   'P 1'
#
loop_
_entity.id
_entity.type
_entity.pdbx_description
1 polymer ?
#
loop_
_entity_poly.entity_id
_entity_poly.type
_entity_poly.pdbx_seq_one_letter_code
_entity_poly.pdbx_strand_id
1 'polypeptide(L)'
;MLLRIDEIVKLRFENVDKIPGERRYIDVGLNTRKQNQTGLLHSWRLHANDDDPKVCPVRAFILLASLYGPEIRKSGPIFLHVSASGAVMQSQPLTASVLSRSLSRDLQRLGYASWALYGTHSFRRGGCQYRIKVKKWSADMVAAWGGWSQVEAVTMFRYFYSPNDNHEYMQDYDKNY
;
A
#
# COMPACT_ATOMS: atom_id res chain seq x y z
N MET A 1 -3.60 2.15 -5.22
CA MET A 1 -2.84 0.93 -4.99
C MET A 1 -3.21 0.32 -3.65
N LEU A 2 -3.95 -0.77 -3.72
CA LEU A 2 -4.45 -1.52 -2.58
C LEU A 2 -3.77 -2.90 -2.56
N LEU A 3 -2.45 -2.91 -2.72
CA LEU A 3 -1.66 -4.14 -2.67
C LEU A 3 -1.68 -4.69 -1.25
N ARG A 4 -1.77 -6.01 -1.15
CA ARG A 4 -1.57 -6.71 0.11
C ARG A 4 -0.09 -6.68 0.51
N ILE A 5 0.22 -6.84 1.80
CA ILE A 5 1.61 -6.88 2.29
C ILE A 5 2.44 -7.94 1.53
N ASP A 6 1.86 -9.10 1.26
CA ASP A 6 2.51 -10.18 0.51
C ASP A 6 2.70 -9.87 -0.99
N GLU A 7 1.90 -8.97 -1.54
CA GLU A 7 2.04 -8.46 -2.92
C GLU A 7 3.12 -7.38 -2.99
N ILE A 8 3.16 -6.47 -1.99
CA ILE A 8 4.15 -5.37 -1.92
C ILE A 8 5.57 -5.91 -1.88
N VAL A 9 5.84 -6.91 -1.03
CA VAL A 9 7.18 -7.47 -0.88
C VAL A 9 7.67 -8.26 -2.11
N LYS A 10 6.76 -8.56 -3.05
CA LYS A 10 7.06 -9.23 -4.31
C LYS A 10 7.30 -8.26 -5.47
N LEU A 11 7.17 -6.95 -5.25
CA LEU A 11 7.48 -5.96 -6.27
C LEU A 11 8.94 -6.06 -6.68
N ARG A 12 9.16 -5.93 -7.98
CA ARG A 12 10.47 -6.03 -8.62
C ARG A 12 10.80 -4.77 -9.39
N PHE A 13 12.08 -4.42 -9.46
CA PHE A 13 12.55 -3.27 -10.24
C PHE A 13 12.15 -3.36 -11.71
N GLU A 14 12.13 -4.58 -12.27
CA GLU A 14 11.72 -4.82 -13.66
C GLU A 14 10.24 -4.47 -13.91
N ASN A 15 9.44 -4.41 -12.86
CA ASN A 15 8.01 -4.11 -12.94
C ASN A 15 7.70 -2.64 -12.58
N VAL A 16 8.72 -1.80 -12.42
CA VAL A 16 8.53 -0.37 -12.19
C VAL A 16 9.02 0.36 -13.43
N ASP A 17 8.06 0.88 -14.19
CA ASP A 17 8.36 1.70 -15.35
C ASP A 17 8.43 3.17 -14.93
N LYS A 18 9.61 3.75 -15.11
CA LYS A 18 9.86 5.17 -14.94
C LYS A 18 10.42 5.71 -16.25
N ILE A 19 9.57 6.41 -16.99
CA ILE A 19 9.96 7.12 -18.19
C ILE A 19 10.97 8.21 -17.81
N PRO A 20 12.17 8.26 -18.42
CA PRO A 20 13.15 9.30 -18.13
C PRO A 20 12.57 10.71 -18.27
N GLY A 21 12.78 11.56 -17.27
CA GLY A 21 12.26 12.93 -17.23
C GLY A 21 10.81 13.07 -16.72
N GLU A 22 10.02 11.99 -16.66
CA GLU A 22 8.68 12.03 -16.09
C GLU A 22 8.75 12.10 -14.55
N ARG A 23 7.97 13.02 -13.98
CA ARG A 23 7.89 13.28 -12.54
C ARG A 23 6.47 13.20 -11.99
N ARG A 24 5.46 13.19 -12.86
CA ARG A 24 4.04 13.21 -12.50
C ARG A 24 3.50 11.84 -12.14
N TYR A 25 4.13 10.76 -12.60
CA TYR A 25 3.71 9.42 -12.25
C TYR A 25 4.83 8.38 -12.43
N ILE A 26 4.62 7.21 -11.84
CA ILE A 26 5.36 5.97 -12.09
C ILE A 26 4.36 4.85 -12.33
N ASP A 27 4.66 3.91 -13.22
CA ASP A 27 3.81 2.75 -13.45
C ASP A 27 4.41 1.54 -12.71
N VAL A 28 3.59 0.83 -11.94
CA VAL A 28 4.00 -0.33 -11.14
C VAL A 28 3.16 -1.54 -11.51
N GLY A 29 3.82 -2.66 -11.80
CA GLY A 29 3.20 -3.91 -12.22
C GLY A 29 3.38 -5.08 -11.25
N LEU A 30 2.43 -6.02 -11.27
CA LEU A 30 2.58 -7.34 -10.64
C LEU A 30 2.33 -8.45 -11.66
N ASN A 31 3.27 -9.40 -11.74
CA ASN A 31 3.20 -10.51 -12.68
C ASN A 31 2.06 -11.49 -12.34
N THR A 32 1.74 -11.66 -11.05
CA THR A 32 0.65 -12.53 -10.59
C THR A 32 -0.03 -11.93 -9.36
N ARG A 33 -1.38 -11.96 -9.32
CA ARG A 33 -2.17 -11.61 -8.14
C ARG A 33 -2.74 -12.86 -7.49
N LYS A 34 -2.89 -12.83 -6.16
CA LYS A 34 -3.42 -13.96 -5.38
C LYS A 34 -4.84 -14.37 -5.80
N GLN A 35 -5.64 -13.44 -6.33
CA GLN A 35 -7.01 -13.68 -6.78
C GLN A 35 -7.19 -13.69 -8.30
N ASN A 36 -6.11 -13.52 -9.06
CA ASN A 36 -6.14 -13.60 -10.52
C ASN A 36 -4.80 -14.22 -10.99
N GLN A 37 -4.73 -15.55 -10.88
CA GLN A 37 -3.56 -16.35 -11.28
C GLN A 37 -3.48 -16.56 -12.80
N THR A 38 -4.30 -15.85 -13.58
CA THR A 38 -4.45 -15.96 -15.03
C THR A 38 -3.25 -15.45 -15.83
N GLY A 39 -2.17 -15.00 -15.16
CA GLY A 39 -0.95 -14.50 -15.82
C GLY A 39 -1.10 -13.11 -16.46
N LEU A 40 -2.26 -12.46 -16.31
CA LEU A 40 -2.47 -11.08 -16.73
C LEU A 40 -1.67 -10.12 -15.83
N LEU A 41 -0.78 -9.35 -16.46
CA LEU A 41 -0.03 -8.29 -15.80
C LEU A 41 -1.01 -7.21 -15.36
N HIS A 42 -1.14 -7.03 -14.05
CA HIS A 42 -1.87 -5.89 -13.49
C HIS A 42 -0.89 -4.74 -13.28
N SER A 43 -1.13 -3.61 -13.94
CA SER A 43 -0.38 -2.37 -13.77
C SER A 43 -1.21 -1.29 -13.07
N TRP A 44 -0.54 -0.44 -12.30
CA TRP A 44 -1.12 0.73 -11.66
C TRP A 44 -0.25 1.94 -11.94
N ARG A 45 -0.90 3.01 -12.38
CA ARG A 45 -0.28 4.33 -12.44
C ARG A 45 -0.35 5.00 -11.07
N LEU A 46 0.82 5.27 -10.49
CA LEU A 46 0.97 5.96 -9.23
C LEU A 46 1.35 7.41 -9.51
N HIS A 47 0.41 8.33 -9.33
CA HIS A 47 0.64 9.74 -9.54
C HIS A 47 1.41 10.38 -8.38
N ALA A 48 2.23 11.37 -8.70
CA ALA A 48 2.77 12.29 -7.73
C ALA A 48 1.62 13.02 -7.03
N ASN A 49 1.84 13.34 -5.76
CA ASN A 49 0.88 14.04 -4.91
C ASN A 49 1.65 15.11 -4.13
N ASP A 50 1.83 16.26 -4.77
CA ASP A 50 2.59 17.36 -4.17
C ASP A 50 1.80 18.07 -3.06
N ASP A 51 0.47 17.98 -3.08
CA ASP A 51 -0.43 18.51 -2.05
C ASP A 51 -0.31 17.75 -0.71
N ASP A 52 -0.02 16.46 -0.76
CA ASP A 52 0.25 15.65 0.43
C ASP A 52 1.51 14.78 0.22
N PRO A 53 2.70 15.38 0.47
CA PRO A 53 3.97 14.73 0.19
C PRO A 53 4.21 13.50 1.08
N LYS A 54 3.49 13.36 2.20
CA LYS A 54 3.63 12.23 3.14
C LYS A 54 3.05 10.94 2.57
N VAL A 55 2.06 11.03 1.68
CA VAL A 55 1.41 9.88 1.03
C VAL A 55 1.73 9.79 -0.46
N CYS A 56 2.66 10.61 -0.96
CA CYS A 56 3.06 10.65 -2.36
C CYS A 56 3.91 9.40 -2.73
N PRO A 57 3.40 8.51 -3.61
CA PRO A 57 4.12 7.30 -3.97
C PRO A 57 5.40 7.61 -4.76
N VAL A 58 5.37 8.58 -5.68
CA VAL A 58 6.57 8.98 -6.45
C VAL A 58 7.67 9.47 -5.52
N ARG A 59 7.33 10.27 -4.50
CA ARG A 59 8.28 10.75 -3.50
C ARG A 59 8.83 9.61 -2.64
N ALA A 60 8.00 8.65 -2.24
CA ALA A 60 8.45 7.46 -1.51
C ALA A 60 9.48 6.64 -2.33
N PHE A 61 9.26 6.47 -3.64
CA PHE A 61 10.21 5.81 -4.53
C PHE A 61 11.52 6.59 -4.70
N ILE A 62 11.47 7.93 -4.78
CA ILE A 62 12.67 8.76 -4.81
C ILE A 62 13.47 8.60 -3.51
N LEU A 63 12.81 8.64 -2.35
CA LEU A 63 13.47 8.43 -1.05
C LEU A 63 14.10 7.04 -0.95
N LEU A 64 13.41 6.01 -1.43
CA LEU A 64 13.97 4.65 -1.49
C LEU A 64 15.21 4.58 -2.39
N ALA A 65 15.17 5.22 -3.56
CA ALA A 65 16.31 5.27 -4.47
C ALA A 65 17.52 5.99 -3.84
N SER A 66 17.27 7.10 -3.11
CA SER A 66 18.32 7.82 -2.37
C SER A 66 18.92 6.96 -1.25
N LEU A 67 18.11 6.15 -0.58
CA LEU A 67 18.57 5.23 0.47
C LEU A 67 19.46 4.11 -0.08
N TYR A 68 19.15 3.58 -1.27
CA TYR A 68 19.89 2.47 -1.87
C TYR A 68 21.24 2.89 -2.45
N GLY A 69 21.41 4.15 -2.83
CA GLY A 69 22.67 4.65 -3.35
C GLY A 69 23.10 3.98 -4.67
N PRO A 70 24.37 4.17 -5.08
CA PRO A 70 24.88 3.65 -6.35
C PRO A 70 25.18 2.14 -6.34
N GLU A 71 25.49 1.57 -5.17
CA GLU A 71 25.99 0.19 -5.03
C GLU A 71 24.90 -0.89 -5.14
N ILE A 72 23.65 -0.51 -4.92
CA ILE A 72 22.52 -1.43 -5.03
C ILE A 72 22.14 -1.59 -6.50
N ARG A 73 22.16 -2.85 -6.94
CA ARG A 73 21.68 -3.25 -8.27
C ARG A 73 20.18 -2.99 -8.36
N LYS A 74 19.78 -2.24 -9.39
CA LYS A 74 18.37 -1.88 -9.67
C LYS A 74 17.68 -2.98 -10.48
N SER A 75 17.75 -4.22 -9.99
CA SER A 75 17.18 -5.42 -10.60
C SER A 75 16.84 -6.42 -9.50
N GLY A 76 15.78 -7.20 -9.70
CA GLY A 76 15.25 -8.11 -8.68
C GLY A 76 14.28 -7.41 -7.71
N PRO A 77 14.18 -7.86 -6.45
CA PRO A 77 13.25 -7.32 -5.47
C PRO A 77 13.47 -5.83 -5.19
N ILE A 78 12.39 -5.06 -5.05
CA ILE A 78 12.48 -3.64 -4.66
C ILE A 78 12.78 -3.50 -3.18
N PHE A 79 12.16 -4.33 -2.33
CA PHE A 79 12.37 -4.29 -0.89
C PHE A 79 13.34 -5.41 -0.52
N LEU A 80 14.56 -5.04 -0.15
CA LEU A 80 15.64 -5.99 0.09
C LEU A 80 15.63 -6.55 1.52
N HIS A 81 15.95 -7.83 1.66
CA HIS A 81 16.17 -8.45 2.96
C HIS A 81 17.47 -7.94 3.59
N VAL A 82 17.45 -7.71 4.91
CA VAL A 82 18.63 -7.37 5.71
C VAL A 82 18.87 -8.52 6.67
N SER A 83 20.07 -9.10 6.66
CA SER A 83 20.43 -10.19 7.55
C SER A 83 20.49 -9.73 9.01
N ALA A 84 20.55 -10.69 9.94
CA ALA A 84 20.76 -10.40 11.36
C ALA A 84 22.08 -9.65 11.62
N SER A 85 23.08 -9.81 10.75
CA SER A 85 24.36 -9.08 10.80
C SER A 85 24.30 -7.68 10.16
N GLY A 86 23.15 -7.26 9.64
CA GLY A 86 22.97 -5.96 8.98
C GLY A 86 23.35 -5.93 7.50
N ALA A 87 23.72 -7.06 6.90
CA ALA A 87 24.09 -7.13 5.48
C ALA A 87 22.84 -7.10 4.58
N VAL A 88 22.88 -6.29 3.52
CA VAL A 88 21.80 -6.19 2.53
C VAL A 88 21.92 -7.32 1.51
N MET A 89 20.90 -8.17 1.46
CA MET A 89 20.83 -9.32 0.54
C MET A 89 20.11 -8.90 -0.76
N GLN A 90 20.87 -8.40 -1.75
CA GLN A 90 20.31 -7.77 -2.96
C GLN A 90 19.42 -8.69 -3.82
N SER A 91 19.58 -10.02 -3.72
CA SER A 91 18.77 -11.00 -4.46
C SER A 91 17.57 -11.54 -3.67
N GLN A 92 17.44 -11.18 -2.38
CA GLN A 92 16.41 -11.72 -1.50
C GLN A 92 15.38 -10.65 -1.15
N PRO A 93 14.07 -10.91 -1.36
CA PRO A 93 13.03 -9.97 -0.98
C PRO A 93 12.88 -9.92 0.54
N LEU A 94 12.52 -8.76 1.05
CA LEU A 94 11.98 -8.60 2.39
C LEU A 94 10.79 -9.55 2.58
N THR A 95 10.63 -10.13 3.76
CA THR A 95 9.49 -11.01 4.01
C THR A 95 8.31 -10.23 4.59
N ALA A 96 7.10 -10.70 4.32
CA ALA A 96 5.88 -10.12 4.89
C ALA A 96 5.87 -10.16 6.43
N SER A 97 6.54 -11.14 7.04
CA SER A 97 6.67 -11.26 8.49
C SER A 97 7.59 -10.20 9.07
N VAL A 98 8.73 -9.89 8.41
CA VAL A 98 9.60 -8.78 8.82
C VAL A 98 8.86 -7.45 8.69
N LEU A 99 8.21 -7.20 7.55
CA LEU A 99 7.45 -5.96 7.33
C LEU A 99 6.33 -5.78 8.38
N SER A 100 5.55 -6.83 8.64
CA SER A 100 4.49 -6.79 9.66
C SER A 100 5.05 -6.51 11.07
N ARG A 101 6.16 -7.14 11.46
CA ARG A 101 6.79 -6.90 12.77
C ARG A 101 7.33 -5.48 12.91
N SER A 102 7.98 -4.94 11.88
CA SER A 102 8.48 -3.56 11.89
C SER A 102 7.34 -2.58 12.05
N LEU A 103 6.26 -2.76 11.30
CA LEU A 103 5.04 -1.95 11.44
C LEU A 103 4.47 -2.01 12.86
N SER A 104 4.28 -3.21 13.44
CA SER A 104 3.73 -3.33 14.79
C SER A 104 4.59 -2.59 15.82
N ARG A 105 5.93 -2.67 15.67
CA ARG A 105 6.87 -1.94 16.52
C ARG A 105 6.72 -0.42 16.37
N ASP A 106 6.58 0.08 15.15
CA ASP A 106 6.40 1.51 14.90
C ASP A 106 5.07 2.02 15.45
N LEU A 107 3.97 1.27 15.26
CA LEU A 107 2.66 1.60 15.83
C LEU A 107 2.69 1.60 17.36
N GLN A 108 3.38 0.64 17.97
CA GLN A 108 3.58 0.61 19.42
C GLN A 108 4.36 1.84 19.91
N ARG A 109 5.44 2.22 19.22
CA ARG A 109 6.23 3.42 19.55
C ARG A 109 5.44 4.71 19.41
N LEU A 110 4.53 4.78 18.45
CA LEU A 110 3.62 5.90 18.25
C LEU A 110 2.45 5.93 19.27
N GLY A 111 2.34 4.93 20.15
CA GLY A 111 1.34 4.90 21.22
C GLY A 111 -0.05 4.39 20.80
N TYR A 112 -0.18 3.72 19.66
CA TYR A 112 -1.47 3.16 19.24
C TYR A 112 -1.88 1.99 20.16
N ALA A 113 -2.92 2.17 20.98
CA ALA A 113 -3.37 1.16 21.95
C ALA A 113 -3.72 -0.21 21.32
N SER A 114 -4.28 -0.20 20.11
CA SER A 114 -4.68 -1.42 19.38
C SER A 114 -3.68 -1.83 18.29
N TRP A 115 -2.40 -1.49 18.43
CA TRP A 115 -1.34 -1.77 17.44
C TRP A 115 -1.33 -3.23 16.94
N ALA A 116 -1.66 -4.19 17.81
CA ALA A 116 -1.66 -5.62 17.50
C ALA A 116 -2.76 -6.04 16.50
N LEU A 117 -3.80 -5.20 16.34
CA LEU A 117 -4.90 -5.46 15.41
C LEU A 117 -4.62 -4.93 13.99
N TYR A 118 -3.51 -4.22 13.79
CA TYR A 118 -3.13 -3.70 12.48
C TYR A 118 -2.45 -4.78 11.64
N GLY A 119 -3.00 -5.03 10.45
CA GLY A 119 -2.40 -5.93 9.46
C GLY A 119 -2.76 -5.52 8.03
N THR A 120 -2.60 -6.45 7.09
CA THR A 120 -2.90 -6.20 5.66
C THR A 120 -4.29 -5.61 5.43
N HIS A 121 -5.31 -6.13 6.12
CA HIS A 121 -6.69 -5.63 5.98
C HIS A 121 -6.86 -4.20 6.49
N SER A 122 -6.10 -3.81 7.51
CA SER A 122 -6.15 -2.46 8.09
C SER A 122 -5.66 -1.41 7.10
N PHE A 123 -4.64 -1.70 6.28
CA PHE A 123 -4.19 -0.78 5.23
C PHE A 123 -5.18 -0.64 4.08
N ARG A 124 -5.77 -1.77 3.66
CA ARG A 124 -6.80 -1.76 2.60
C ARG A 124 -8.01 -0.96 3.08
N ARG A 125 -8.49 -1.21 4.30
CA ARG A 125 -9.59 -0.49 4.95
C ARG A 125 -9.26 0.99 5.14
N GLY A 126 -8.15 1.33 5.78
CA GLY A 126 -7.74 2.71 6.02
C GLY A 126 -7.56 3.51 4.74
N GLY A 127 -6.97 2.90 3.69
CA GLY A 127 -6.82 3.52 2.38
C GLY A 127 -8.15 3.82 1.67
N CYS A 128 -9.14 2.92 1.82
CA CYS A 128 -10.51 3.14 1.35
C CYS A 128 -11.22 4.24 2.15
N GLN A 129 -11.20 4.15 3.47
CA GLN A 129 -11.87 5.09 4.36
C GLN A 129 -11.32 6.50 4.22
N TYR A 130 -9.99 6.67 4.12
CA TYR A 130 -9.38 7.99 3.87
C TYR A 130 -9.87 8.61 2.56
N ARG A 131 -9.96 7.82 1.48
CA ARG A 131 -10.41 8.32 0.17
C ARG A 131 -11.86 8.78 0.19
N ILE A 132 -12.74 8.01 0.84
CA ILE A 132 -14.15 8.39 0.96
C ILE A 132 -14.32 9.56 1.93
N LYS A 133 -13.86 9.40 3.17
CA LYS A 133 -14.18 10.35 4.25
C LYS A 133 -13.43 11.67 4.13
N VAL A 134 -12.16 11.61 3.73
CA VAL A 134 -11.27 12.79 3.65
C VAL A 134 -11.20 13.34 2.23
N LYS A 135 -10.92 12.50 1.22
CA LYS A 135 -10.78 12.96 -0.18
C LYS A 135 -12.10 13.05 -0.94
N LYS A 136 -13.22 12.68 -0.33
CA LYS A 136 -14.57 12.74 -0.91
C LYS A 136 -14.70 11.96 -2.24
N TRP A 137 -13.93 10.90 -2.41
CA TRP A 137 -14.06 10.02 -3.57
C TRP A 137 -15.38 9.25 -3.49
N SER A 138 -16.01 9.05 -4.64
CA SER A 138 -17.15 8.15 -4.77
C SER A 138 -16.72 6.68 -4.67
N ALA A 139 -17.67 5.79 -4.40
CA ALA A 139 -17.38 4.36 -4.27
C ALA A 139 -16.82 3.75 -5.56
N ASP A 140 -17.28 4.19 -6.73
CA ASP A 140 -16.79 3.76 -8.04
C ASP A 140 -15.33 4.21 -8.29
N MET A 141 -14.95 5.43 -7.88
CA MET A 141 -13.55 5.89 -7.95
C MET A 141 -12.64 5.02 -7.08
N VAL A 142 -13.10 4.64 -5.87
CA VAL A 142 -12.36 3.74 -4.99
C VAL A 142 -12.30 2.32 -5.56
N ALA A 143 -13.38 1.84 -6.17
CA ALA A 143 -13.44 0.55 -6.86
C ALA A 143 -12.38 0.47 -7.98
N ALA A 144 -12.36 1.49 -8.85
CA ALA A 144 -11.38 1.63 -9.92
C ALA A 144 -9.94 1.68 -9.37
N TRP A 145 -9.70 2.46 -8.31
CA TRP A 145 -8.38 2.59 -7.69
C TRP A 145 -7.86 1.32 -7.02
N GLY A 146 -8.75 0.50 -6.46
CA GLY A 146 -8.40 -0.80 -5.88
C GLY A 146 -8.23 -1.91 -6.92
N GLY A 147 -8.58 -1.64 -8.19
CA GLY A 147 -8.58 -2.61 -9.28
C GLY A 147 -9.65 -3.68 -9.08
N TRP A 148 -10.84 -3.28 -8.62
CA TRP A 148 -11.98 -4.15 -8.42
C TRP A 148 -12.97 -4.04 -9.57
N SER A 149 -13.47 -5.17 -10.04
CA SER A 149 -14.65 -5.24 -10.92
C SER A 149 -15.93 -4.85 -10.17
N GLN A 150 -17.02 -4.56 -10.90
CA GLN A 150 -18.32 -4.25 -10.27
C GLN A 150 -18.83 -5.38 -9.37
N VAL A 151 -18.52 -6.64 -9.68
CA VAL A 151 -18.90 -7.80 -8.86
C VAL A 151 -18.12 -7.82 -7.53
N GLU A 152 -16.85 -7.41 -7.55
CA GLU A 152 -16.02 -7.30 -6.35
C GLU A 152 -16.34 -6.06 -5.51
N ALA A 153 -17.01 -5.05 -6.09
CA ALA A 153 -17.41 -3.83 -5.39
C ALA A 153 -18.36 -4.10 -4.20
N VAL A 154 -19.15 -5.18 -4.24
CA VAL A 154 -19.94 -5.62 -3.07
C VAL A 154 -19.03 -6.02 -1.90
N THR A 155 -17.91 -6.70 -2.19
CA THR A 155 -16.90 -7.06 -1.18
C THR A 155 -16.17 -5.84 -0.64
N MET A 156 -16.08 -4.76 -1.45
CA MET A 156 -15.43 -3.51 -1.07
C MET A 156 -16.16 -2.78 0.07
N PHE A 157 -17.50 -2.91 0.19
CA PHE A 157 -18.23 -2.28 1.30
C PHE A 157 -17.73 -2.72 2.69
N ARG A 158 -17.20 -3.93 2.81
CA ARG A 158 -16.54 -4.40 4.05
C ARG A 158 -15.29 -3.60 4.41
N TYR A 159 -14.70 -2.87 3.47
CA TYR A 159 -13.60 -1.94 3.70
C TYR A 159 -14.07 -0.52 4.00
N PHE A 160 -15.35 -0.20 3.84
CA PHE A 160 -15.91 1.09 4.23
C PHE A 160 -16.44 1.05 5.66
N TYR A 161 -17.09 -0.05 6.01
CA TYR A 161 -17.71 -0.28 7.32
C TYR A 161 -16.86 -1.24 8.16
N SER A 162 -16.55 -0.82 9.38
CA SER A 162 -16.00 -1.66 10.44
C SER A 162 -17.11 -2.55 11.03
N PRO A 163 -16.82 -3.77 11.50
CA PRO A 163 -17.74 -4.53 12.35
C PRO A 163 -18.13 -3.77 13.63
N ASN A 164 -17.31 -2.80 14.03
CA ASN A 164 -17.58 -1.90 15.16
C ASN A 164 -18.29 -0.60 14.74
N ASP A 165 -18.49 -0.36 13.44
CA ASP A 165 -19.29 0.77 12.94
C ASP A 165 -20.76 0.35 13.07
N ASN A 166 -21.25 0.32 14.31
CA ASN A 166 -22.58 -0.15 14.64
C ASN A 166 -23.59 1.00 14.52
N HIS A 167 -24.80 0.73 14.02
CA HIS A 167 -25.87 1.76 13.93
C HIS A 167 -26.24 2.33 15.31
N GLU A 168 -25.89 1.62 16.38
CA GLU A 168 -26.19 1.98 17.77
C GLU A 168 -25.43 3.23 18.23
N TYR A 169 -24.30 3.54 17.57
CA TYR A 169 -23.50 4.74 17.86
C TYR A 169 -23.74 5.87 16.84
N MET A 170 -24.76 5.76 15.98
CA MET A 170 -25.05 6.76 14.93
C MET A 170 -25.29 8.16 15.53
N GLN A 171 -25.91 8.22 16.71
CA GLN A 171 -26.14 9.47 17.46
C GLN A 171 -24.84 10.16 17.92
N ASP A 172 -23.74 9.43 18.07
CA ASP A 172 -22.45 10.01 18.45
C ASP A 172 -21.66 10.51 17.23
N TYR A 173 -21.96 10.01 16.03
CA TYR A 173 -21.40 10.55 14.78
C TYR A 173 -22.07 11.85 14.34
N ASP A 174 -23.36 12.05 14.65
CA ASP A 174 -24.09 13.30 14.39
C ASP A 174 -23.73 14.44 15.36
N LYS A 175 -23.10 14.11 16.49
CA LYS A 175 -22.48 15.08 17.40
C LYS A 175 -21.11 15.49 16.86
N ASN A 176 -21.10 16.29 15.80
CA ASN A 176 -19.88 16.95 15.34
C ASN A 176 -19.29 17.80 16.48
N TYR A 177 -18.11 17.42 16.98
CA TYR A 177 -17.17 18.32 17.67
C TYR A 177 -16.12 18.80 16.67
#